data_AF-A0AAW2YA90-F1
#
_entry.id   AF-A0AAW2YA90-F1
#
_cell.length_a   1.000
_cell.length_b   1.000
_cell.length_c   1.000
_cell.angle_alpha   90.00
_cell.angle_beta   90.00
_cell.angle_gamma   90.00
#
_symmetry.space_group_name_H-M   'P 1'
#
loop_
_entity.id
_entity.type
_entity.pdbx_description
1 polymer ?
#
loop_
_entity_poly.entity_id
_entity_poly.type
_entity_poly.pdbx_seq_one_letter_code
_entity_poly.pdbx_strand_id
1 'polypeptide(L)'
;MDKPLPQKLLERSSSNERETFERWHADHRKVRSIILSSMSNNIQKQYDRLDDVASILQYMKEVYAIPDRHTRYVATKEFFRTKMTEGYSVQEHGVKMTRTLT
;
A
#
# COMPACT_ATOMS: atom_id res chain seq x y z
N MET A 1 7.35 -1.88 14.46
CA MET A 1 8.54 -1.40 15.21
C MET A 1 9.62 -1.13 14.18
N ASP A 2 9.55 0.02 13.54
CA ASP A 2 10.55 0.49 12.57
C ASP A 2 11.74 1.06 13.33
N LYS A 3 12.79 0.27 13.47
CA LYS A 3 14.07 0.78 13.97
C LYS A 3 14.67 1.64 12.85
N PRO A 4 15.01 2.92 13.11
CA PRO A 4 15.52 3.78 12.06
C PRO A 4 16.86 3.26 11.55
N LEU A 5 17.07 3.41 10.24
CA LEU A 5 18.23 2.91 9.50
C LEU A 5 19.55 3.41 10.11
N PRO A 6 20.57 2.56 10.28
CA PRO A 6 21.94 3.03 10.41
C PRO A 6 22.35 3.65 9.07
N GLN A 7 22.42 4.98 8.97
CA GLN A 7 22.83 5.67 7.74
C GLN A 7 24.33 5.50 7.43
N LYS A 8 25.12 5.01 8.39
CA LYS A 8 26.57 4.82 8.22
C LYS A 8 27.08 3.79 9.24
N LEU A 9 27.92 2.85 8.79
CA LEU A 9 28.73 2.03 9.68
C LEU A 9 29.71 2.93 10.44
N LEU A 10 29.84 2.74 11.75
CA LEU A 10 30.88 3.42 12.53
C LEU A 10 32.23 2.76 12.26
N GLU A 11 33.31 3.52 12.32
CA GLU A 11 34.67 3.00 12.05
C GLU A 11 35.06 1.84 13.00
N ARG A 12 34.46 1.81 14.20
CA ARG A 12 34.62 0.75 15.22
C ARG A 12 33.60 -0.39 15.14
N SER A 13 32.75 -0.44 14.12
CA SER A 13 31.78 -1.54 13.96
C SER A 13 32.50 -2.88 13.82
N SER A 14 32.03 -3.88 14.56
CA SER A 14 32.54 -5.24 14.54
C SER A 14 32.37 -5.89 13.15
N SER A 15 33.16 -6.92 12.86
CA SER A 15 33.05 -7.66 11.59
C SER A 15 31.63 -8.18 11.34
N ASN A 16 30.95 -8.65 12.39
CA ASN A 16 29.58 -9.17 12.31
C ASN A 16 28.54 -8.07 12.00
N GLU A 17 28.71 -6.87 12.56
CA GLU A 17 27.85 -5.72 12.26
C GLU A 17 28.02 -5.25 10.81
N ARG A 18 29.26 -5.26 10.29
CA ARG A 18 29.55 -4.92 8.90
C ARG A 18 28.92 -5.92 7.93
N GLU A 19 29.07 -7.22 8.21
CA GLU A 19 28.45 -8.28 7.40
C GLU A 19 26.92 -8.18 7.40
N THR A 20 26.33 -7.95 8.57
CA THR A 20 24.88 -7.77 8.71
C THR A 20 24.40 -6.56 7.90
N PHE A 21 25.15 -5.45 7.94
CA PHE A 21 24.84 -4.24 7.19
C PHE A 21 24.91 -4.44 5.67
N GLU A 22 25.98 -5.08 5.17
CA GLU A 22 26.13 -5.37 3.74
C GLU A 22 25.04 -6.32 3.24
N ARG A 23 24.74 -7.36 4.01
CA ARG A 23 23.66 -8.30 3.69
C ARG A 23 22.31 -7.59 3.60
N TRP A 24 22.03 -6.71 4.56
CA TRP A 24 20.81 -5.90 4.54
C TRP A 24 20.72 -5.02 3.28
N HIS A 25 21.80 -4.33 2.91
CA HIS A 25 21.83 -3.53 1.67
C HIS A 25 21.65 -4.38 0.40
N ALA A 26 22.24 -5.57 0.36
CA ALA A 26 22.07 -6.51 -0.75
C ALA A 26 20.61 -6.98 -0.88
N ASP A 27 19.97 -7.33 0.24
CA ASP A 27 18.57 -7.73 0.28
C ASP A 27 17.65 -6.58 -0.14
N HIS A 28 17.91 -5.35 0.33
CA HIS A 28 17.13 -4.16 -0.05
C HIS A 28 17.24 -3.86 -1.55
N ARG A 29 18.44 -3.95 -2.14
CA ARG A 29 18.64 -3.83 -3.60
C ARG A 29 17.88 -4.91 -4.38
N LYS A 30 17.87 -6.15 -3.88
CA LYS A 30 17.16 -7.26 -4.50
C LYS A 30 15.65 -7.05 -4.48
N VAL A 31 15.09 -6.66 -3.33
CA VAL A 31 13.66 -6.36 -3.20
C VAL A 31 13.25 -5.22 -4.14
N ARG A 32 14.06 -4.15 -4.22
CA ARG A 32 13.83 -3.05 -5.16
C ARG A 32 13.80 -3.53 -6.61
N SER A 33 14.79 -4.35 -7.00
CA SER A 33 14.86 -4.89 -8.36
C SER A 33 13.64 -5.73 -8.71
N ILE A 34 13.19 -6.59 -7.80
CA ILE A 34 11.97 -7.41 -7.99
C ILE A 34 10.75 -6.49 -8.18
N ILE A 35 10.56 -5.52 -7.28
CA ILE A 35 9.46 -4.56 -7.33
C ILE A 35 9.44 -3.83 -8.66
N LEU A 36 10.56 -3.23 -9.09
CA LEU A 36 10.65 -2.52 -10.37
C LEU A 36 10.40 -3.45 -11.56
N SER A 37 11.05 -4.63 -11.59
CA SER A 37 10.89 -5.58 -12.71
C SER A 37 9.44 -6.08 -12.89
N SER A 38 8.66 -6.10 -11.81
CA SER A 38 7.24 -6.49 -11.84
C SER A 38 6.32 -5.41 -12.44
N MET A 39 6.82 -4.19 -12.63
CA MET A 39 6.06 -3.07 -13.18
C MET A 39 6.21 -2.98 -14.70
N SER A 40 5.28 -2.27 -15.36
CA SER A 40 5.44 -1.89 -16.77
C SER A 40 6.47 -0.78 -16.96
N ASN A 41 7.10 -0.71 -18.14
CA ASN A 41 8.21 0.20 -18.44
C ASN A 41 7.95 1.69 -18.14
N ASN A 42 6.70 2.16 -18.27
CA ASN A 42 6.31 3.52 -17.95
C ASN A 42 6.31 3.81 -16.44
N ILE A 43 5.93 2.83 -15.64
CA ILE A 43 5.95 2.92 -14.17
C ILE A 43 7.41 2.80 -13.71
N GLN A 44 8.18 1.82 -14.17
CA GLN A 44 9.61 1.68 -13.83
C GLN A 44 10.39 3.00 -13.95
N LYS A 45 10.27 3.71 -15.08
CA LYS A 45 10.94 5.01 -15.32
C LYS A 45 10.57 6.11 -14.31
N GLN A 46 9.39 6.06 -13.70
CA GLN A 46 8.98 7.03 -12.68
C GLN A 46 9.66 6.76 -11.33
N TYR A 47 10.00 5.50 -11.02
CA TYR A 47 10.54 5.08 -9.73
C TYR A 47 12.05 4.76 -9.77
N ASP A 48 12.66 4.74 -10.95
CA ASP A 48 14.10 4.48 -11.12
C ASP A 48 15.01 5.43 -10.31
N ARG A 49 14.52 6.63 -9.99
CA ARG A 49 15.24 7.65 -9.21
C ARG A 49 15.05 7.53 -7.70
N LEU A 50 14.17 6.65 -7.23
CA LEU A 50 13.93 6.44 -5.80
C LEU A 50 14.82 5.29 -5.31
N ASP A 51 15.80 5.59 -4.48
CA ASP A 51 16.76 4.60 -3.95
C ASP A 51 16.19 3.76 -2.81
N ASP A 52 15.12 4.25 -2.17
CA ASP A 52 14.51 3.61 -1.01
C ASP A 52 13.21 2.86 -1.35
N VAL A 53 13.15 1.58 -0.97
CA VAL A 53 11.99 0.70 -1.17
C VAL A 53 10.77 1.20 -0.40
N ALA A 54 10.95 1.75 0.82
CA ALA A 54 9.83 2.27 1.60
C ALA A 54 9.20 3.47 0.90
N SER A 55 10.03 4.36 0.34
CA SER A 55 9.59 5.49 -0.48
C SER A 55 8.83 5.06 -1.74
N ILE A 56 9.31 4.03 -2.45
CA ILE A 56 8.60 3.45 -3.60
C ILE A 56 7.22 2.93 -3.18
N LEU A 57 7.15 2.13 -2.12
CA LEU A 57 5.90 1.55 -1.62
C LEU A 57 4.91 2.62 -1.13
N GLN A 58 5.40 3.66 -0.44
CA GLN A 58 4.57 4.75 0.05
C GLN A 58 3.94 5.53 -1.11
N TYR A 59 4.74 5.90 -2.12
CA TYR A 59 4.23 6.62 -3.29
C TYR A 59 3.26 5.76 -4.09
N MET A 60 3.52 4.45 -4.22
CA MET A 60 2.57 3.52 -4.84
C MET A 60 1.23 3.51 -4.10
N LYS A 61 1.24 3.49 -2.77
CA LYS A 61 0.00 3.60 -1.99
C LYS A 61 -0.69 4.93 -2.25
N GLU A 62 0.02 6.04 -2.33
CA GLU A 62 -0.60 7.35 -2.56
C GLU A 62 -1.23 7.48 -3.94
N VAL A 63 -0.56 6.99 -4.98
CA VAL A 63 -1.04 7.10 -6.37
C VAL A 63 -2.13 6.08 -6.69
N TYR A 64 -2.01 4.86 -6.17
CA TYR A 64 -2.90 3.75 -6.53
C TYR A 64 -3.89 3.36 -5.42
N ALA A 65 -3.83 3.96 -4.23
CA ALA A 65 -4.93 3.80 -3.29
C ALA A 65 -6.19 4.34 -3.93
N ILE A 66 -7.26 3.55 -3.87
CA ILE A 66 -8.60 4.08 -4.10
C ILE A 66 -8.78 5.19 -3.06
N PRO A 67 -9.01 6.44 -3.47
CA PRO A 67 -9.18 7.51 -2.51
C PRO A 67 -10.33 7.14 -1.59
N ASP A 68 -10.16 7.34 -0.29
CA ASP A 68 -11.21 7.14 0.71
C ASP A 68 -12.53 7.84 0.29
N ARG A 69 -12.42 8.98 -0.41
CA ARG A 69 -13.55 9.67 -1.02
C ARG A 69 -14.28 8.84 -2.08
N HIS A 70 -13.57 8.12 -2.96
CA HIS A 70 -14.18 7.28 -3.97
C HIS A 70 -14.86 6.07 -3.33
N THR A 71 -14.22 5.43 -2.35
CA THR A 71 -14.82 4.32 -1.57
C THR A 71 -16.10 4.77 -0.87
N ARG A 72 -16.05 5.90 -0.15
CA ARG A 72 -17.22 6.51 0.48
C ARG A 72 -18.31 6.85 -0.53
N TYR A 73 -17.94 7.39 -1.68
CA TYR A 73 -18.90 7.71 -2.75
C TYR A 73 -19.61 6.46 -3.28
N VAL A 74 -18.87 5.39 -3.59
CA VAL A 74 -19.46 4.13 -4.09
C VAL A 74 -20.41 3.53 -3.06
N ALA A 75 -19.99 3.43 -1.79
CA ALA A 75 -20.84 2.90 -0.71
C ALA A 75 -22.11 3.76 -0.52
N THR A 76 -21.97 5.08 -0.46
CA THR A 76 -23.09 6.02 -0.31
C THR A 76 -24.05 5.95 -1.50
N LYS A 77 -23.51 5.86 -2.72
CA LYS A 77 -24.31 5.73 -3.94
C LYS A 77 -25.13 4.45 -3.93
N GLU A 78 -24.54 3.32 -3.54
CA GLU A 78 -25.25 2.03 -3.51
C GLU A 78 -26.32 2.01 -2.41
N PHE A 79 -26.02 2.58 -1.25
CA PHE A 79 -26.99 2.78 -0.17
C PHE A 79 -28.22 3.56 -0.64
N PHE A 80 -28.04 4.73 -1.28
CA PHE A 80 -29.15 5.54 -1.78
C PHE A 80 -29.92 4.91 -2.95
N ARG A 81 -29.26 4.04 -3.74
CA ARG A 81 -29.89 3.30 -4.85
C ARG A 81 -30.67 2.09 -4.38
N THR A 82 -30.43 1.59 -3.17
CA THR A 82 -31.13 0.44 -2.61
C THR A 82 -32.57 0.83 -2.26
N LYS A 83 -33.48 0.68 -3.23
CA LYS A 83 -34.92 0.91 -3.03
C LYS A 83 -35.59 -0.29 -2.36
N MET A 84 -36.58 -0.03 -1.53
CA MET A 84 -37.46 -1.05 -0.98
C MET A 84 -38.50 -1.41 -2.03
N THR A 85 -38.71 -2.70 -2.25
CA THR A 85 -39.80 -3.20 -3.10
C THR A 85 -41.11 -3.12 -2.33
N GLU A 86 -42.21 -2.79 -3.00
CA GLU A 86 -43.54 -2.77 -2.38
C GLU A 86 -43.93 -4.17 -1.88
N GLY A 87 -44.52 -4.25 -0.69
CA GLY A 87 -44.86 -5.52 -0.03
C GLY A 87 -43.69 -6.29 0.61
N TYR A 88 -42.47 -5.75 0.56
CA TYR A 88 -41.29 -6.38 1.19
C TYR A 88 -41.10 -5.98 2.66
N SER A 89 -40.44 -6.85 3.44
CA SER A 89 -40.16 -6.60 4.86
C SER A 89 -39.19 -5.43 5.06
N VAL A 90 -39.59 -4.48 5.90
CA VAL A 90 -38.76 -3.33 6.31
C VAL A 90 -37.48 -3.79 7.02
N GLN A 91 -37.57 -4.84 7.83
CA GLN A 91 -36.41 -5.39 8.55
C GLN A 91 -35.37 -5.96 7.57
N GLU A 92 -35.81 -6.77 6.62
CA GLU A 92 -34.93 -7.36 5.61
C GLU A 92 -34.30 -6.27 4.72
N HIS A 93 -35.09 -5.26 4.37
CA HIS A 93 -34.58 -4.11 3.64
C HIS A 93 -33.51 -3.33 4.43
N GLY A 94 -33.73 -3.11 5.73
CA GLY A 94 -32.74 -2.46 6.61
C GLY A 94 -31.41 -3.22 6.66
N VAL A 95 -31.46 -4.56 6.79
CA VAL A 95 -30.26 -5.41 6.75
C VAL A 95 -29.57 -5.35 5.38
N LYS A 96 -30.32 -5.26 4.28
CA LYS A 96 -29.75 -5.10 2.94
C LYS A 96 -29.04 -3.76 2.79
N MET A 97 -29.63 -2.67 3.27
CA MET A 97 -29.03 -1.34 3.22
C MET A 97 -27.74 -1.26 4.04
N THR A 98 -27.72 -1.80 5.27
CA THR A 98 -26.50 -1.76 6.11
C THR A 98 -25.35 -2.56 5.50
N ARG A 99 -25.63 -3.69 4.83
CA ARG A 99 -24.63 -4.46 4.09
C ARG A 99 -23.96 -3.69 2.94
N THR A 100 -24.63 -2.70 2.35
CA THR A 100 -24.02 -1.86 1.28
C THR A 100 -23.00 -0.84 1.77
N LEU A 101 -22.83 -0.72 3.10
CA LEU A 101 -21.88 0.20 3.75
C LEU A 101 -20.57 -0.49 4.21
N THR A 102 -20.45 -1.81 4.00
CA THR A 102 -19.32 -2.63 4.50
C THR A 102 -18.48 -3.14 3.35
#